data_AF-A0A929PJN0-F1
#
_entry.id   AF-A0A929PJN0-F1
#
_cell.length_a   1.000
_cell.length_b   1.000
_cell.length_c   1.000
_cell.angle_alpha   90.00
_cell.angle_beta   90.00
_cell.angle_gamma   90.00
#
_symmetry.space_group_name_H-M   'P 1'
#
loop_
_entity.id
_entity.type
_entity.pdbx_description
1 polymer ?
#
loop_
_entity_poly.entity_id
_entity_poly.type
_entity_poly.pdbx_seq_one_letter_code
_entity_poly.pdbx_strand_id
1 'polypeptide(L)'
;MKRIKTAYSLIPVLVFLLIWEIVTRLELIPGHFFFPPFTTVIQEFYYLTASGVLPDNFLRSLARVLIGFCTGSIAGLLIGILMGYKEIINRTLHPIFSLLCPIPALGWLPILMLWFGISEMLP
;
A
#
# COMPACT_ATOMS: atom_id res chain seq x y z
N MET A 1 31.10 -9.61 -17.95
CA MET A 1 31.27 -9.87 -16.50
C MET A 1 30.10 -9.41 -15.59
N LYS A 2 29.25 -8.42 -15.96
CA LYS A 2 28.09 -8.03 -15.14
C LYS A 2 26.96 -9.07 -15.07
N ARG A 3 26.63 -9.75 -16.18
CA ARG A 3 25.58 -10.80 -16.25
C ARG A 3 25.82 -12.00 -15.32
N ILE A 4 27.09 -12.38 -15.11
CA ILE A 4 27.46 -13.53 -14.26
C ILE A 4 27.21 -13.19 -12.78
N LYS A 5 27.51 -11.96 -12.34
CA LYS A 5 27.22 -11.50 -10.96
C LYS A 5 25.70 -11.45 -10.67
N THR A 6 24.89 -11.06 -11.66
CA THR A 6 23.41 -11.05 -11.53
C THR A 6 22.83 -12.45 -11.36
N ALA A 7 23.42 -13.47 -11.99
CA ALA A 7 22.95 -14.85 -11.87
C ALA A 7 23.10 -15.40 -10.44
N TYR A 8 24.22 -15.10 -9.76
CA TYR A 8 24.41 -15.51 -8.37
C TYR A 8 23.45 -14.79 -7.40
N SER A 9 23.00 -13.57 -7.72
CA SER A 9 22.01 -12.85 -6.90
C SER A 9 20.60 -13.47 -6.94
N LEU A 10 20.28 -14.28 -7.96
CA LEU A 10 18.98 -14.97 -8.06
C LEU A 10 18.94 -16.27 -7.27
N ILE A 11 20.11 -16.84 -6.94
CA ILE A 11 20.20 -18.11 -6.22
C ILE A 11 19.48 -18.05 -4.87
N PRO A 12 19.70 -17.04 -4.00
CA PRO A 12 18.98 -16.96 -2.72
C PRO A 12 17.46 -16.88 -2.89
N VAL A 13 16.99 -16.16 -3.92
CA VAL A 13 15.55 -16.02 -4.20
C VAL A 13 14.96 -17.36 -4.63
N LEU A 14 15.63 -18.07 -5.55
CA LEU A 14 15.19 -19.39 -6.01
C LEU A 14 15.19 -20.42 -4.87
N VAL A 15 16.24 -20.42 -4.03
CA VAL A 15 16.32 -21.28 -2.84
C VAL A 15 15.17 -20.98 -1.88
N PHE A 16 14.88 -19.70 -1.62
CA PHE A 16 13.75 -19.30 -0.79
C PHE A 16 12.41 -19.79 -1.36
N LEU A 17 12.16 -19.59 -2.66
CA LEU A 17 10.91 -20.05 -3.30
C LEU A 17 10.76 -21.57 -3.28
N LEU A 18 11.87 -22.31 -3.49
CA LEU A 18 11.87 -23.78 -3.38
C LEU A 18 11.57 -24.23 -1.96
N ILE A 19 12.18 -23.60 -0.95
CA ILE A 19 11.90 -23.91 0.46
C ILE A 19 10.43 -23.63 0.76
N TRP A 20 9.89 -22.48 0.33
CA TRP A 20 8.47 -22.14 0.52
C TRP A 20 7.55 -23.20 -0.10
N GLU A 21 7.80 -23.57 -1.37
CA GLU A 21 7.02 -24.60 -2.07
C GLU A 21 7.09 -25.96 -1.37
N ILE A 22 8.28 -26.39 -0.94
CA ILE A 22 8.48 -27.69 -0.29
C ILE A 22 7.83 -27.71 1.09
N VAL A 23 8.06 -26.68 1.91
CA VAL A 23 7.54 -26.61 3.28
C VAL A 23 6.00 -26.60 3.30
N THR A 24 5.38 -25.91 2.35
CA THR A 24 3.91 -25.86 2.23
C THR A 24 3.31 -27.14 1.69
N ARG A 25 3.96 -27.80 0.72
CA ARG A 25 3.50 -29.09 0.16
C ARG A 25 3.67 -30.26 1.11
N LEU A 26 4.70 -30.23 1.95
CA LEU A 26 4.93 -31.25 2.97
C LEU A 26 4.04 -31.05 4.21
N GLU A 27 3.12 -30.08 4.18
CA GLU A 27 2.19 -29.77 5.28
C GLU A 27 2.91 -29.53 6.62
N LEU A 28 4.18 -29.09 6.57
CA LEU A 28 4.99 -28.80 7.77
C LEU A 28 4.46 -27.59 8.54
N ILE A 29 3.55 -26.82 7.94
CA ILE A 29 2.85 -25.69 8.54
C ILE A 29 1.34 -25.97 8.45
N PRO A 30 0.61 -25.95 9.58
CA PRO A 30 -0.82 -26.15 9.55
C PRO A 30 -1.52 -25.00 8.81
N GLY A 31 -2.30 -25.35 7.78
CA GLY A 31 -3.16 -24.42 7.06
C GLY A 31 -2.75 -24.16 5.62
N HIS A 32 -2.98 -25.14 4.73
CA HIS A 32 -2.91 -24.95 3.27
C HIS A 32 -3.77 -23.76 2.79
N PHE A 33 -4.81 -23.41 3.55
CA PHE A 33 -5.66 -22.24 3.32
C PHE A 33 -4.96 -20.90 3.60
N PHE A 34 -4.17 -20.81 4.67
CA PHE A 34 -3.51 -19.55 5.07
C PHE A 34 -2.14 -19.37 4.42
N PHE A 35 -1.47 -20.48 4.08
CA PHE A 35 -0.14 -20.46 3.49
C PHE A 35 -0.04 -21.43 2.30
N PRO A 36 -0.66 -21.09 1.15
CA PRO A 36 -0.65 -21.94 -0.02
C PRO A 36 0.75 -22.04 -0.66
N PRO A 37 1.02 -23.09 -1.45
CA PRO A 37 2.24 -23.21 -2.25
C PRO A 37 2.39 -22.01 -3.19
N PHE A 38 3.64 -21.63 -3.46
CA PHE A 38 3.96 -20.53 -4.35
C PHE A 38 3.38 -20.73 -5.75
N THR A 39 3.33 -21.98 -6.24
CA THR A 39 2.70 -22.32 -7.51
C THR A 39 1.21 -21.92 -7.55
N THR A 40 0.47 -22.15 -6.46
CA THR A 40 -0.95 -21.77 -6.36
C THR A 40 -1.11 -20.25 -6.35
N VAL A 41 -0.20 -19.52 -5.70
CA VAL A 41 -0.19 -18.04 -5.73
C VAL A 41 -0.02 -17.51 -7.14
N ILE A 42 0.90 -18.09 -7.94
CA ILE A 42 1.09 -17.70 -9.34
C ILE A 42 -0.16 -18.00 -10.18
N GLN A 43 -0.78 -19.17 -9.99
CA GLN A 43 -2.00 -19.54 -10.71
C GLN A 43 -3.13 -18.56 -10.42
N GLU A 44 -3.34 -18.23 -9.14
CA GLU A 44 -4.37 -17.29 -8.74
C GLU A 44 -4.07 -15.87 -9.24
N PHE A 45 -2.80 -15.43 -9.18
CA PHE A 45 -2.38 -14.16 -9.75
C PHE A 45 -2.71 -14.06 -11.23
N TYR A 46 -2.41 -15.10 -12.02
CA TYR A 46 -2.76 -15.14 -13.44
C TYR A 46 -4.27 -15.13 -13.65
N TYR A 47 -5.01 -15.94 -12.90
CA TYR A 47 -6.47 -16.01 -12.98
C TYR A 47 -7.14 -14.66 -12.68
N LEU A 48 -6.74 -13.99 -11.58
CA LEU A 48 -7.27 -12.68 -11.20
C LEU A 48 -6.85 -11.56 -12.16
N THR A 49 -5.66 -11.68 -12.77
CA THR A 49 -5.22 -10.75 -13.80
C THR A 49 -6.03 -10.93 -15.08
N ALA A 50 -6.20 -12.17 -15.54
CA ALA A 50 -6.91 -12.50 -16.77
C ALA A 50 -8.42 -12.27 -16.68
N SER A 51 -9.02 -12.49 -15.50
CA SER A 51 -10.44 -12.19 -15.23
C SER A 51 -10.75 -10.70 -15.10
N GLY A 52 -9.72 -9.84 -15.06
CA GLY A 52 -9.88 -8.39 -14.90
C GLY A 52 -10.12 -7.92 -13.46
N VAL A 53 -10.30 -8.85 -12.52
CA VAL A 53 -10.55 -8.53 -11.10
C VAL A 53 -9.36 -7.80 -10.47
N LEU A 54 -8.15 -8.32 -10.67
CA LEU A 54 -6.94 -7.71 -10.12
C LEU A 54 -6.67 -6.30 -10.68
N PRO A 55 -6.64 -6.09 -12.01
CA PRO A 55 -6.40 -4.76 -12.56
C PRO A 55 -7.51 -3.76 -12.20
N ASP A 56 -8.79 -4.18 -12.14
CA ASP A 56 -9.88 -3.28 -11.73
C ASP A 56 -9.70 -2.80 -10.28
N ASN A 57 -9.47 -3.72 -9.33
CA ASN A 57 -9.21 -3.37 -7.94
C ASN A 57 -7.94 -2.52 -7.77
N PHE A 58 -6.89 -2.85 -8.52
CA PHE A 58 -5.64 -2.08 -8.52
C PHE A 58 -5.88 -0.65 -9.00
N LEU A 59 -6.61 -0.46 -10.10
CA LEU A 59 -6.92 0.86 -10.65
C LEU A 59 -7.80 1.68 -9.72
N ARG A 60 -8.81 1.08 -9.08
CA ARG A 60 -9.63 1.77 -8.06
C ARG A 60 -8.79 2.18 -6.85
N SER A 61 -7.92 1.31 -6.36
CA SER A 61 -7.00 1.64 -5.27
C SER A 61 -6.06 2.79 -5.66
N LEU A 62 -5.49 2.72 -6.86
CA LEU A 62 -4.60 3.76 -7.39
C LEU A 62 -5.33 5.10 -7.57
N ALA A 63 -6.54 5.09 -8.10
CA ALA A 63 -7.36 6.28 -8.26
C ALA A 63 -7.61 6.98 -6.93
N ARG A 64 -7.95 6.24 -5.86
CA ARG A 64 -8.10 6.79 -4.50
C ARG A 64 -6.84 7.47 -4.01
N VAL A 65 -5.69 6.82 -4.17
CA VAL A 65 -4.39 7.37 -3.76
C VAL A 65 -4.09 8.66 -4.53
N LEU A 66 -4.31 8.67 -5.84
CA LEU A 66 -4.06 9.84 -6.67
C LEU A 66 -4.99 11.01 -6.34
N ILE A 67 -6.29 10.75 -6.15
CA ILE A 67 -7.26 11.77 -5.75
C ILE A 67 -6.87 12.37 -4.39
N GLY A 68 -6.58 11.53 -3.40
CA GLY A 68 -6.15 11.99 -2.08
C GLY A 68 -4.83 12.77 -2.12
N PHE A 69 -3.86 12.29 -2.89
CA PHE A 69 -2.57 12.95 -3.06
C PHE A 69 -2.70 14.30 -3.75
N CYS A 70 -3.43 14.39 -4.87
CA CYS A 70 -3.59 15.64 -5.60
C CYS A 70 -4.39 16.68 -4.81
N THR A 71 -5.53 16.29 -4.23
CA THR A 71 -6.35 17.20 -3.42
C THR A 71 -5.61 17.66 -2.17
N GLY A 72 -4.98 16.73 -1.45
CA GLY A 72 -4.18 17.02 -0.25
C GLY A 72 -2.96 17.89 -0.55
N SER A 73 -2.26 17.64 -1.66
CA SER A 73 -1.07 18.40 -2.05
C SER A 73 -1.42 19.82 -2.49
N ILE A 74 -2.51 20.00 -3.25
CA ILE A 74 -2.99 21.34 -3.63
C ILE A 74 -3.41 22.12 -2.38
N ALA A 75 -4.22 21.53 -1.50
CA ALA A 75 -4.66 22.19 -0.27
C ALA A 75 -3.47 22.51 0.65
N GLY A 76 -2.56 21.55 0.86
CA GLY A 76 -1.37 21.70 1.68
C GLY A 76 -0.41 22.76 1.13
N LEU A 77 -0.23 22.82 -0.19
CA LEU A 77 0.60 23.85 -0.83
C LEU A 77 -0.01 25.25 -0.64
N LEU A 78 -1.32 25.40 -0.87
CA LEU A 78 -2.00 26.69 -0.68
C LEU A 78 -1.90 27.17 0.78
N ILE A 79 -2.16 26.28 1.74
CA ILE A 79 -2.06 26.62 3.17
C ILE A 79 -0.61 26.90 3.56
N GLY A 80 0.35 26.11 3.09
CA GLY A 80 1.77 26.30 3.35
C GLY A 80 2.30 27.64 2.83
N ILE A 81 1.88 28.05 1.63
CA ILE A 81 2.22 29.37 1.07
C ILE A 81 1.62 30.49 1.93
N LEU A 82 0.36 30.36 2.37
CA LEU A 82 -0.29 31.37 3.23
C LEU A 82 0.41 31.49 4.58
N MET A 83 0.82 30.38 5.19
CA MET A 83 1.62 30.36 6.42
C MET A 83 2.98 31.02 6.21
N GLY A 84 3.66 30.76 5.08
CA GLY A 84 4.92 31.41 4.74
C GLY A 84 4.80 32.92 4.46
N TYR A 85 3.65 33.37 3.96
CA TYR A 85 3.40 34.78 3.62
C TYR A 85 2.94 35.64 4.81
N LYS A 86 2.21 35.07 5.77
CA LYS A 86 1.65 35.80 6.92
C LYS A 86 1.98 35.10 8.25
N GLU A 87 2.73 35.80 9.10
CA GLU A 87 3.12 35.31 10.43
C GLU A 87 1.92 35.00 11.33
N ILE A 88 0.81 35.75 11.21
CA ILE A 88 -0.42 35.46 11.99
C ILE A 88 -1.02 34.11 11.61
N ILE A 89 -1.06 33.76 10.32
CA ILE A 89 -1.60 32.50 9.83
C ILE A 89 -0.69 31.36 10.29
N ASN A 90 0.63 31.55 10.21
CA ASN A 90 1.61 30.60 10.70
C ASN A 90 1.39 30.29 12.19
N ARG A 91 1.33 31.31 13.05
CA ARG A 91 1.16 31.12 14.50
C ARG A 91 -0.15 30.40 14.87
N THR A 92 -1.23 30.64 14.13
CA THR A 92 -2.53 30.00 14.39
C THR A 92 -2.58 28.55 13.89
N LEU A 93 -2.08 28.26 12.68
CA LEU A 93 -2.20 26.94 12.07
C LEU A 93 -1.07 25.98 12.46
N HIS A 94 0.12 26.50 12.79
CA HIS A 94 1.28 25.68 13.11
C HIS A 94 1.04 24.66 14.23
N PRO A 95 0.39 24.99 15.37
CA PRO A 95 0.07 24.00 16.39
C PRO A 95 -0.83 22.86 15.88
N ILE A 96 -1.80 23.16 15.02
CA ILE A 96 -2.70 22.15 14.43
C ILE A 96 -1.88 21.19 13.57
N PHE A 97 -1.04 21.69 12.67
CA PHE A 97 -0.19 20.85 11.84
C PHE A 97 0.83 20.04 12.66
N SER A 98 1.41 20.63 13.70
CA SER A 98 2.34 19.93 14.60
C SER A 98 1.68 18.76 15.35
N LEU A 99 0.37 18.80 15.59
CA LEU A 99 -0.40 17.69 16.15
C LEU A 99 -0.78 16.64 15.11
N LEU A 100 -1.10 17.04 13.87
CA LEU A 100 -1.57 16.15 12.82
C LEU A 100 -0.44 15.41 12.09
N CYS A 101 0.69 16.07 11.84
CA CYS A 101 1.82 15.54 11.08
C CYS A 101 2.44 14.24 11.65
N PRO A 102 2.56 14.04 12.98
CA PRO A 102 3.11 12.79 13.52
C PRO A 102 2.12 11.60 13.43
N ILE A 103 0.84 11.83 13.13
CA ILE A 103 -0.15 10.75 13.03
C ILE A 103 0.06 10.03 11.70
N PRO A 104 0.39 8.72 11.71
CA PRO A 104 0.55 7.97 10.47
C PRO A 104 -0.78 7.95 9.70
N ALA A 105 -0.72 7.94 8.36
CA ALA A 105 -1.92 7.93 7.51
C ALA A 105 -2.92 6.81 7.89
N LEU A 106 -2.40 5.61 8.23
CA LEU A 106 -3.21 4.48 8.69
C LEU A 106 -3.91 4.73 10.05
N GLY A 107 -3.37 5.61 10.88
CA GLY A 107 -3.97 5.99 12.17
C GLY A 107 -5.29 6.75 12.04
N TRP A 108 -5.53 7.37 10.87
CA TRP A 108 -6.80 8.04 10.57
C TRP A 108 -7.93 7.08 10.21
N LEU A 109 -7.60 5.86 9.81
CA LEU A 109 -8.56 4.90 9.28
C LEU A 109 -9.76 4.67 10.23
N PRO A 110 -9.56 4.43 11.55
CA PRO A 110 -10.68 4.16 12.46
C PRO A 110 -11.61 5.37 12.66
N ILE A 111 -11.05 6.59 12.68
CA ILE A 111 -11.82 7.83 12.86
C ILE A 111 -12.66 8.11 11.61
N LEU A 112 -12.06 7.94 10.43
CA LEU A 112 -12.76 8.09 9.16
C LEU A 112 -13.86 7.04 9.00
N MET A 113 -13.63 5.80 9.41
CA MET A 113 -14.66 4.75 9.45
C MET A 113 -15.82 5.12 10.38
N LEU A 114 -15.56 5.77 11.51
CA LEU A 114 -16.60 6.22 12.44
C LEU A 114 -17.42 7.38 11.88
N TRP A 115 -16.79 8.33 11.17
CA TRP A 115 -17.49 9.48 10.59
C TRP A 115 -18.23 9.18 9.28
N PHE A 116 -17.62 8.40 8.40
CA PHE A 116 -18.14 8.14 7.05
C PHE A 116 -18.78 6.75 6.87
N GLY A 117 -18.68 5.88 7.90
CA GLY A 117 -19.17 4.51 7.86
C GLY A 117 -18.23 3.56 7.11
N ILE A 118 -18.47 2.25 7.27
CA ILE A 118 -17.71 1.18 6.60
C ILE A 118 -18.39 0.84 5.27
N SER A 119 -18.46 1.82 4.38
CA SER A 119 -19.02 1.61 3.04
C SER A 119 -17.94 1.74 1.99
N GLU A 120 -17.95 0.87 0.97
CA GLU A 120 -17.16 1.05 -0.25
C GLU A 120 -17.74 2.17 -1.16
N MET A 121 -18.27 3.24 -0.56
CA MET A 121 -18.84 4.39 -1.29
C MET A 121 -17.78 5.37 -1.80
N LEU A 122 -16.51 5.16 -1.46
CA LEU A 122 -15.41 5.95 -2.00
C LEU A 122 -14.98 5.33 -3.35
N PRO A 123 -14.79 6.15 -4.39
CA PRO A 123 -14.56 5.71 -5.77
C PRO A 123 -13.37 4.76 -5.95
#